data_AF-A0A915YV95-F1
#
_entry.id   AF-A0A915YV95-F1
#
_cell.length_a   1.000
_cell.length_b   1.000
_cell.length_c   1.000
_cell.angle_alpha   90.00
_cell.angle_beta   90.00
_cell.angle_gamma   90.00
#
_symmetry.space_group_name_H-M   'P 1'
#
loop_
_entity.id
_entity.type
_entity.pdbx_description
1 polymer ?
#
loop_
_entity_poly.entity_id
_entity_poly.type
_entity_poly.pdbx_seq_one_letter_code
_entity_poly.pdbx_strand_id
1 'polypeptide(L)'
;MSQPHLSQFDDLTYFQYFERYSIIPSPPATSRPVYRDKLNNYVVKRTKELITRHRFLKIEDGELYFYQQLLLNVPARSESELKSSPDTTYRKTFLQLSLTF
;
A
#
# COMPACT_ATOMS: atom_id res chain seq x y z
N MET A 1 -11.28 -12.31 1.97
CA MET A 1 -10.17 -12.02 2.92
C MET A 1 -9.95 -13.25 3.78
N SER A 2 -8.78 -13.87 3.68
CA SER A 2 -8.40 -15.03 4.50
C SER A 2 -7.19 -14.63 5.33
N GLN A 3 -7.41 -13.96 6.45
CA GLN A 3 -6.37 -13.79 7.48
C GLN A 3 -6.49 -14.93 8.50
N PRO A 4 -5.41 -15.30 9.19
CA PRO A 4 -5.47 -16.21 10.34
C PRO A 4 -6.39 -15.65 11.42
N HIS A 5 -7.20 -16.49 12.06
CA HIS A 5 -8.00 -16.12 13.23
C HIS A 5 -7.16 -16.19 14.50
N LEU A 6 -6.22 -15.26 14.66
CA LEU A 6 -5.47 -15.08 15.89
C LEU A 6 -5.53 -13.60 16.26
N SER A 7 -5.61 -13.29 17.55
CA SER A 7 -5.80 -11.92 18.08
C SER A 7 -4.84 -10.90 17.49
N GLN A 8 -3.58 -11.29 17.23
CA GLN A 8 -2.57 -10.42 16.63
C GLN A 8 -2.85 -9.99 15.17
N PHE A 9 -3.81 -10.62 14.49
CA PHE A 9 -4.26 -10.24 13.14
C PHE A 9 -5.58 -9.48 13.14
N ASP A 10 -6.36 -9.55 14.22
CA ASP A 10 -7.70 -8.94 14.29
C ASP A 10 -7.62 -7.40 14.20
N ASP A 11 -6.54 -6.81 14.72
CA ASP A 11 -6.29 -5.36 14.68
C ASP A 11 -5.54 -4.89 13.42
N LEU A 12 -5.14 -5.80 12.52
CA LEU A 12 -4.38 -5.44 11.33
C LEU A 12 -5.30 -5.05 10.18
N THR A 13 -5.11 -3.84 9.66
CA THR A 13 -5.68 -3.49 8.36
C THR A 13 -5.11 -4.40 7.26
N TYR A 14 -5.84 -4.51 6.14
CA TYR A 14 -5.38 -5.26 4.98
C TYR A 14 -3.96 -4.87 4.56
N PHE A 15 -3.68 -3.58 4.48
CA PHE A 15 -2.36 -3.10 4.05
C PHE A 15 -1.26 -3.48 5.04
N GLN A 16 -1.47 -3.26 6.33
CA GLN A 16 -0.51 -3.64 7.37
C GLN A 16 -0.25 -5.14 7.38
N TYR A 17 -1.26 -5.96 7.07
CA TYR A 17 -1.10 -7.39 6.93
C TYR A 17 -0.15 -7.76 5.79
N PHE A 18 -0.33 -7.19 4.59
CA PHE A 18 0.55 -7.48 3.43
C PHE A 18 1.93 -6.80 3.52
N GLU A 19 2.03 -5.68 4.22
CA GLU A 19 3.27 -4.99 4.55
C GLU A 19 4.14 -5.83 5.48
N ARG A 20 3.55 -6.40 6.54
CA ARG A 20 4.26 -7.10 7.61
C ARG A 20 4.40 -8.59 7.40
N TYR A 21 3.54 -9.21 6.59
CA TYR A 21 3.50 -10.67 6.41
C TYR A 21 3.65 -11.07 4.94
N SER A 22 4.23 -12.26 4.74
CA SER A 22 4.33 -12.94 3.45
C SER A 22 3.36 -14.11 3.45
N ILE A 23 2.60 -14.24 2.37
CA ILE A 23 1.65 -15.34 2.15
C ILE A 23 2.27 -16.26 1.10
N ILE A 24 2.45 -17.53 1.46
CA ILE A 24 3.17 -18.52 0.66
C ILE A 24 2.28 -19.76 0.54
N PRO A 25 1.97 -20.25 -0.67
CA PRO A 25 1.10 -21.41 -0.84
C PRO A 25 1.82 -22.74 -0.52
N SER A 26 3.15 -22.77 -0.58
CA SER A 26 3.98 -23.94 -0.28
C SER A 26 4.68 -23.82 1.08
N PRO A 27 5.12 -24.94 1.68
CA PRO A 27 5.80 -24.93 2.98
C PRO A 27 7.06 -24.06 2.93
N PRO A 28 7.15 -22.99 3.76
CA PRO A 28 8.32 -22.13 3.76
C PRO A 28 9.49 -22.80 4.50
N ALA A 29 10.68 -22.77 3.90
CA ALA A 29 11.92 -23.13 4.57
C ALA A 29 12.36 -21.99 5.49
N THR A 30 11.76 -21.89 6.68
CA THR A 30 12.09 -20.83 7.65
C THR A 30 12.01 -21.34 9.08
N SER A 31 12.88 -20.81 9.95
CA SER A 31 12.86 -21.02 11.39
C SER A 31 11.92 -20.05 12.14
N ARG A 32 11.33 -19.08 11.42
CA ARG A 32 10.40 -18.10 12.00
C ARG A 32 9.04 -18.72 12.29
N PRO A 33 8.24 -18.13 13.21
CA PRO A 33 6.85 -18.53 13.39
C PRO A 33 6.06 -18.50 12.08
N VAL A 34 5.36 -19.59 11.81
CA VAL A 34 4.53 -19.78 10.62
C VAL A 34 3.09 -19.95 11.06
N TYR A 35 2.20 -19.13 10.50
CA TYR A 35 0.75 -19.20 10.75
C TYR A 35 0.04 -19.76 9.52
N ARG A 36 -1.21 -20.17 9.68
CA ARG A 36 -2.08 -20.63 8.59
C ARG A 36 -3.25 -19.68 8.41
N ASP A 37 -3.53 -19.32 7.18
CA ASP A 37 -4.75 -18.60 6.85
C ASP A 37 -5.92 -19.56 6.54
N LYS A 38 -7.11 -18.99 6.28
CA LYS A 38 -8.33 -19.77 5.95
C LYS A 38 -8.24 -20.55 4.64
N LEU A 39 -7.35 -20.15 3.74
CA LEU A 39 -7.11 -20.83 2.46
C LEU A 39 -5.97 -21.85 2.58
N ASN A 40 -5.53 -22.13 3.81
CA ASN A 40 -4.41 -23.01 4.12
C ASN A 40 -3.07 -22.54 3.54
N ASN A 41 -2.91 -21.25 3.24
CA ASN A 41 -1.60 -20.67 2.92
C ASN A 41 -0.77 -20.51 4.20
N TYR A 42 0.54 -20.52 4.03
CA TYR A 42 1.50 -20.22 5.07
C TYR A 42 1.71 -18.71 5.17
N VAL A 43 1.56 -18.16 6.38
CA VAL A 43 1.70 -16.74 6.68
C VAL A 43 2.93 -16.56 7.56
N VAL A 44 3.92 -15.81 7.08
CA VAL A 44 5.21 -15.64 7.77
C VAL A 44 5.49 -14.16 7.96
N LYS A 45 5.89 -13.76 9.16
CA LYS A 45 6.30 -12.38 9.43
C LYS A 45 7.58 -12.02 8.66
N ARG A 46 7.55 -10.89 7.95
CA ARG A 46 8.70 -10.38 7.19
C ARG A 46 9.76 -9.80 8.13
N THR A 47 11.00 -9.80 7.67
CA THR A 47 12.12 -9.15 8.36
C THR A 47 12.21 -7.66 8.05
N LYS A 48 11.74 -7.25 6.88
CA LYS A 48 11.60 -5.85 6.46
C LYS A 48 10.17 -5.65 5.93
N GLU A 49 9.51 -4.59 6.40
CA GLU A 49 8.19 -4.19 5.92
C GLU A 49 8.26 -3.83 4.42
N LEU A 50 7.28 -4.27 3.65
CA LEU A 50 7.16 -3.90 2.24
C LEU A 50 6.38 -2.60 2.13
N ILE A 51 6.89 -1.65 1.34
CA ILE A 51 6.08 -0.51 0.91
C ILE A 51 4.92 -1.04 0.06
N THR A 52 3.73 -1.14 0.67
CA THR A 52 2.52 -1.53 -0.05
C THR A 52 2.10 -0.37 -0.95
N ARG A 53 2.14 -0.59 -2.27
CA ARG A 53 1.57 0.37 -3.23
C ARG A 53 0.06 0.32 -3.09
N HIS A 54 -0.50 1.32 -2.43
CA HIS A 54 -1.93 1.51 -2.40
C HIS A 54 -2.44 1.78 -3.82
N ARG A 55 -3.51 1.11 -4.20
CA ARG A 55 -4.21 1.37 -5.46
C ARG A 55 -5.53 2.03 -5.10
N PHE A 56 -5.49 3.33 -4.85
CA PHE A 56 -6.66 4.19 -4.68
C PHE A 56 -7.19 4.47 -6.07
N LEU A 57 -8.17 3.67 -6.50
CA LEU A 57 -8.69 3.70 -7.86
C LEU A 57 -9.98 4.49 -8.00
N LYS A 58 -10.58 4.91 -6.88
CA LYS A 58 -11.89 5.55 -6.92
C LYS A 58 -11.80 6.98 -6.41
N ILE A 59 -12.63 7.84 -6.98
CA ILE A 59 -12.76 9.24 -6.58
C ILE A 59 -13.18 9.34 -5.11
N GLU A 60 -13.95 8.37 -4.60
CA GLU A 60 -14.34 8.29 -3.18
C GLU A 60 -13.15 8.15 -2.22
N ASP A 61 -11.99 7.67 -2.69
CA ASP A 61 -10.75 7.59 -1.89
C ASP A 61 -10.10 8.99 -1.69
N GLY A 62 -10.66 10.03 -2.31
CA GLY A 62 -10.34 11.43 -2.08
C GLY A 62 -8.90 11.80 -2.43
N GLU A 63 -8.21 12.48 -1.52
CA GLU A 63 -6.86 13.00 -1.73
C GLU A 63 -5.87 11.93 -2.20
N LEU A 64 -6.01 10.69 -1.70
CA LEU A 64 -5.13 9.57 -2.03
C LEU A 64 -5.27 9.11 -3.49
N TYR A 65 -6.49 9.14 -4.04
CA TYR A 65 -6.75 8.89 -5.46
C TYR A 65 -6.07 9.94 -6.34
N PHE A 66 -6.27 11.22 -6.03
CA PHE A 66 -5.70 12.32 -6.80
C PHE A 66 -4.16 12.38 -6.68
N TYR A 67 -3.61 12.04 -5.52
CA TYR A 67 -2.16 11.91 -5.32
C TYR A 67 -1.58 10.82 -6.24
N GLN A 68 -2.25 9.66 -6.32
CA GLN A 68 -1.84 8.58 -7.22
C GLN A 68 -1.95 8.99 -8.70
N GLN A 69 -3.01 9.66 -9.11
CA GLN A 69 -3.15 10.18 -10.47
C GLN A 69 -2.07 11.20 -10.81
N LEU A 70 -1.69 12.05 -9.86
CA LEU A 70 -0.64 13.03 -10.04
C LEU A 70 0.73 12.37 -10.28
N LEU A 71 1.07 11.36 -9.48
CA LEU A 71 2.32 10.59 -9.65
C LEU A 71 2.40 9.84 -10.99
N LEU A 72 1.27 9.46 -11.58
CA LEU A 72 1.22 8.79 -12.88
C LEU A 72 1.36 9.76 -14.05
N ASN A 73 0.83 10.97 -13.91
CA ASN A 73 0.75 11.94 -15.01
C ASN A 73 1.89 12.97 -14.99
N VAL A 74 2.57 13.15 -13.85
CA VAL A 74 3.66 14.12 -13.69
C VAL A 74 4.99 13.37 -13.55
N PRO A 75 5.96 13.58 -14.44
CA PRO A 75 7.29 12.99 -14.29
C PRO A 75 8.00 13.63 -13.10
N ALA A 76 8.31 12.83 -12.08
CA ALA A 76 9.07 13.25 -10.90
C ALA A 76 10.06 12.16 -10.50
N ARG A 77 11.27 12.56 -10.11
CA ARG A 77 12.35 11.65 -9.68
C ARG A 77 12.38 11.47 -8.17
N SER A 78 11.74 12.35 -7.41
CA SER A 78 11.60 12.23 -5.96
C SER A 78 10.40 13.02 -5.42
N GLU A 79 9.92 12.66 -4.23
CA GLU A 79 8.87 13.41 -3.53
C GLU A 79 9.32 14.83 -3.18
N SER A 80 10.61 15.03 -2.89
CA SER A 80 11.22 16.33 -2.66
C SER A 80 11.09 17.22 -3.87
N GLU A 81 11.37 16.73 -5.08
CA GLU A 81 11.22 17.45 -6.35
C GLU A 81 9.77 17.83 -6.64
N LEU A 82 8.82 16.97 -6.23
CA LEU A 82 7.39 17.22 -6.34
C LEU A 82 6.93 18.39 -5.43
N LYS A 83 7.58 18.54 -4.26
CA LYS A 83 7.21 19.49 -3.20
C LYS A 83 8.06 20.77 -3.17
N SER A 84 9.26 20.76 -3.78
CA SER A 84 10.28 21.79 -3.53
C SER A 84 10.20 23.00 -4.44
N SER A 85 9.49 22.95 -5.57
CA SER A 85 9.48 24.09 -6.47
C SER A 85 8.32 25.07 -6.13
N PRO A 86 8.62 26.37 -5.99
CA PRO A 86 7.61 27.38 -5.68
C PRO A 86 6.55 27.52 -6.78
N ASP A 87 6.87 27.08 -8.01
CA ASP A 87 5.97 26.99 -9.16
C ASP A 87 5.50 25.55 -9.46
N THR A 88 5.89 24.55 -8.66
CA THR A 88 5.59 23.15 -9.01
C THR A 88 4.10 22.84 -8.95
N THR A 89 3.60 22.51 -10.14
CA THR A 89 2.92 21.28 -10.51
C THR A 89 2.08 20.61 -9.44
N TYR A 90 2.59 20.23 -8.26
CA TYR A 90 1.81 19.48 -7.26
C TYR A 90 0.44 20.09 -6.95
N ARG A 91 0.40 21.26 -6.28
CA ARG A 91 -0.88 21.84 -5.83
C ARG A 91 -1.75 22.25 -7.02
N LYS A 92 -1.14 22.78 -8.07
CA LYS A 92 -1.86 23.25 -9.27
C LYS A 92 -2.45 22.10 -10.09
N THR A 93 -1.69 21.04 -10.35
CA THR A 93 -2.17 19.85 -11.07
C THR A 93 -3.10 19.01 -10.22
N PHE A 94 -2.87 18.92 -8.90
CA PHE A 94 -3.81 18.31 -7.98
C PHE A 94 -5.16 19.01 -8.03
N LEU A 95 -5.18 20.35 -7.90
CA LEU A 95 -6.41 21.14 -8.00
C LEU A 95 -7.07 20.98 -9.38
N GLN A 96 -6.28 21.02 -10.45
CA GLN A 96 -6.79 20.82 -11.81
C GLN A 96 -7.43 19.44 -11.98
N LEU A 97 -6.78 18.36 -11.52
CA LEU A 97 -7.31 17.00 -11.56
C LEU A 97 -8.58 16.87 -10.71
N SER A 98 -8.62 17.51 -9.54
CA SER A 98 -9.78 17.46 -8.64
C SER A 98 -11.00 18.26 -9.13
N LEU A 99 -10.81 19.25 -10.00
CA LEU A 99 -11.88 20.10 -10.53
C LEU A 99 -12.49 19.57 -11.85
N THR A 100 -11.86 18.58 -12.48
CA THR A 100 -12.37 17.93 -13.71
C THR A 100 -13.37 16.80 -13.46
N PHE A 101 -13.62 16.45 -12.20
CA PHE A 101 -14.58 15.43 -11.77
C PHE A 101 -15.57 16.03 -10.77
#